data_AF-A0A6F9DE33-F1
#
_entry.id   AF-A0A6F9DE33-F1
#
_cell.length_a   1.000
_cell.length_b   1.000
_cell.length_c   1.000
_cell.angle_alpha   90.00
_cell.angle_beta   90.00
_cell.angle_gamma   90.00
#
_symmetry.space_group_name_H-M   'P 1'
#
loop_
_entity.id
_entity.type
_entity.pdbx_description
1 polymer ?
#
loop_
_entity_poly.entity_id
_entity_poly.type
_entity_poly.pdbx_seq_one_letter_code
_entity_poly.pdbx_strand_id
1 'polypeptide(L)'
;MAEGICKTLYSYNGAGGGEITTLTFDAGEAIQILYSGDEGWWEGEINGRRGWFPASYVTKVQESEVSSTTSDEWNEVKTPTGEIYYVNTRTNKSSWELPDGISSGDEATKPNATGPPGLTLELTPDYKDSKENIKPNSKPILSSSEPTTPQQNKLTIQLTAQSNSQPTTPMPKSPSPNLSSPRPTTPNTPQSNGHSPKPQIRIHNGISYPTDKEAKEQSLLQPGKFSYCDYFWSDRVENHSFQSGFYVLYQKMLAGKQMCKEMSDLFKAREALEVQYAKGLTSIANSMHAAQEGGTLGETWKQVKEAALQEAKLHQEFANKLRSEVERPLQDQKEEAKKDLKKLSAGMSDIRKQVHIKYQGAERAKQLLLERGRDLEMKMNSPKHTKEDVNKAKKKSIKQAEELTHAVEAYNQTRQHWFEEMVTSSLVLERHEVARIESVKSVLAHYAKLLQDSATKRHQTCDVIVQHLAITDADKDRELWVRKNATGKVKPVDLVV
;
A
#
# COMPACT_ATOMS: atom_id res chain seq x y z
N MET A 1 34.56 -7.73 -18.63
CA MET A 1 34.70 -9.18 -18.88
C MET A 1 33.39 -9.65 -19.48
N ALA A 2 33.39 -10.50 -20.51
CA ALA A 2 32.16 -10.95 -21.18
C ALA A 2 31.28 -11.79 -20.23
N GLU A 3 29.96 -11.58 -20.25
CA GLU A 3 28.99 -12.19 -19.33
C GLU A 3 28.41 -13.53 -19.82
N GLY A 4 28.71 -13.94 -21.06
CA GLY A 4 28.28 -15.22 -21.63
C GLY A 4 28.03 -15.14 -23.14
N ILE A 5 27.43 -16.18 -23.71
CA ILE A 5 26.99 -16.24 -25.11
C ILE A 5 25.47 -16.45 -25.16
N CYS A 6 24.79 -15.72 -26.02
CA CYS A 6 23.39 -15.98 -26.35
C CYS A 6 23.22 -16.38 -27.81
N LYS A 7 22.14 -17.09 -28.10
CA LYS A 7 21.72 -17.47 -29.45
C LYS A 7 20.51 -16.65 -29.86
N THR A 8 20.53 -16.10 -31.06
CA THR A 8 19.43 -15.28 -31.58
C THR A 8 18.27 -16.18 -31.99
N LEU A 9 17.06 -15.80 -31.57
CA LEU A 9 15.82 -16.51 -31.89
C LEU A 9 15.16 -15.94 -33.16
N TYR A 10 15.35 -14.64 -33.41
CA TYR A 10 14.77 -13.92 -34.55
C TYR A 10 15.82 -12.95 -35.14
N SER A 11 15.70 -12.63 -36.42
CA SER A 11 16.53 -11.61 -37.08
C SER A 11 16.17 -10.22 -36.57
N TYR A 12 17.18 -9.40 -36.31
CA TYR A 12 17.01 -8.03 -35.84
C TYR A 12 17.85 -7.06 -36.67
N ASN A 13 17.21 -6.07 -37.26
CA ASN A 13 17.87 -5.03 -38.05
C ASN A 13 17.86 -3.69 -37.30
N GLY A 14 19.00 -3.33 -36.72
CA GLY A 14 19.20 -2.07 -36.02
C GLY A 14 19.27 -0.90 -37.00
N ALA A 15 18.35 0.06 -36.87
CA ALA A 15 18.42 1.31 -37.63
C ALA A 15 19.50 2.23 -37.02
N GLY A 16 20.64 2.37 -37.70
CA GLY A 16 21.70 3.29 -37.31
C GLY A 16 21.31 4.75 -37.58
N GLY A 17 20.89 5.48 -36.55
CA GLY A 17 20.42 6.86 -36.70
C GLY A 17 20.56 7.78 -35.48
N GLY A 18 21.39 7.43 -34.48
CA GLY A 18 21.63 8.26 -33.29
C GLY A 18 22.89 7.84 -32.51
N GLU A 19 23.22 8.57 -31.43
CA GLU A 19 24.43 8.42 -30.58
C GLU A 19 24.68 7.01 -29.99
N ILE A 20 23.76 6.06 -30.16
CA ILE A 20 23.84 4.68 -29.66
C ILE A 20 23.87 3.70 -30.84
N THR A 21 24.94 2.91 -30.97
CA THR A 21 25.10 1.90 -32.02
C THR A 21 24.24 0.67 -31.72
N THR A 22 23.26 0.37 -32.58
CA THR A 22 22.41 -0.84 -32.52
C THR A 22 23.05 -2.00 -33.28
N LEU A 23 22.93 -3.22 -32.77
CA LEU A 23 23.54 -4.41 -33.36
C LEU A 23 22.57 -5.11 -34.31
N THR A 24 22.98 -5.42 -35.54
CA THR A 24 22.18 -6.15 -36.53
C THR A 24 22.67 -7.59 -36.68
N PHE A 25 21.74 -8.55 -36.67
CA PHE A 25 22.01 -9.99 -36.78
C PHE A 25 20.80 -10.78 -37.32
N ASP A 26 21.06 -11.97 -37.84
CA ASP A 26 20.03 -12.91 -38.30
C ASP A 26 19.66 -13.92 -37.21
N ALA A 27 18.54 -14.63 -37.39
CA ALA A 27 18.10 -15.67 -36.46
C ALA A 27 19.06 -16.88 -36.49
N GLY A 28 19.40 -17.42 -35.32
CA GLY A 28 20.28 -18.58 -35.15
C GLY A 28 21.76 -18.27 -34.98
N GLU A 29 22.17 -17.00 -35.03
CA GLU A 29 23.54 -16.55 -34.80
C GLU A 29 23.89 -16.49 -33.30
N ALA A 30 25.18 -16.55 -32.96
CA ALA A 30 25.67 -16.47 -31.58
C ALA A 30 26.29 -15.09 -31.30
N ILE A 31 25.85 -14.45 -30.22
CA ILE A 31 26.33 -13.12 -29.80
C ILE A 31 27.03 -13.24 -28.46
N GLN A 32 28.22 -12.65 -28.35
CA GLN A 32 28.93 -12.53 -27.09
C GLN A 32 28.35 -11.39 -26.27
N ILE A 33 27.84 -11.68 -25.07
CA ILE A 33 27.21 -10.68 -24.19
C ILE A 33 28.31 -9.90 -23.47
N LEU A 34 28.29 -8.58 -23.60
CA LEU A 34 29.17 -7.64 -22.88
C LEU A 34 28.47 -7.04 -21.66
N TYR A 35 27.14 -6.84 -21.73
CA TYR A 35 26.30 -6.38 -20.62
C TYR A 35 24.87 -6.91 -20.78
N SER A 36 24.34 -7.56 -19.73
CA SER A 36 22.94 -8.02 -19.66
C SER A 36 22.26 -7.63 -18.35
N GLY A 37 21.05 -7.08 -18.46
CA GLY A 37 20.12 -6.92 -17.34
C GLY A 37 18.99 -7.95 -17.39
N ASP A 38 18.13 -7.98 -16.38
CA ASP A 38 17.04 -8.97 -16.26
C ASP A 38 15.99 -8.85 -17.37
N GLU A 39 15.73 -7.62 -17.88
CA GLU A 39 14.86 -7.34 -19.02
C GLU A 39 15.34 -6.08 -19.79
N GLY A 40 15.04 -5.97 -21.08
CA GLY A 40 15.32 -4.76 -21.88
C GLY A 40 16.34 -4.96 -23.00
N TRP A 41 17.28 -4.04 -23.16
CA TRP A 41 18.33 -4.10 -24.19
C TRP A 41 19.64 -4.60 -23.59
N TRP A 42 20.31 -5.50 -24.29
CA TRP A 42 21.62 -6.03 -23.96
C TRP A 42 22.67 -5.46 -24.91
N GLU A 43 23.90 -5.34 -24.44
CA GLU A 43 25.04 -4.99 -25.28
C GLU A 43 25.84 -6.26 -25.58
N GLY A 44 26.18 -6.48 -26.84
CA GLY A 44 27.00 -7.61 -27.23
C GLY A 44 27.77 -7.38 -28.51
N GLU A 45 28.59 -8.38 -28.84
CA GLU A 45 29.49 -8.38 -29.97
C GLU A 45 29.25 -9.59 -30.87
N ILE A 46 29.12 -9.35 -32.18
CA ILE A 46 29.08 -10.40 -33.20
C ILE A 46 30.00 -10.03 -34.36
N ASN A 47 30.90 -10.94 -34.74
CA ASN A 47 31.86 -10.74 -35.84
C ASN A 47 32.64 -9.41 -35.76
N GLY A 48 33.03 -8.98 -34.55
CA GLY A 48 33.77 -7.74 -34.31
C GLY A 48 32.92 -6.46 -34.29
N ARG A 49 31.60 -6.55 -34.49
CA ARG A 49 30.66 -5.43 -34.39
C ARG A 49 29.98 -5.43 -33.04
N ARG A 50 30.00 -4.30 -32.34
CA ARG A 50 29.38 -4.10 -31.02
C ARG A 50 28.15 -3.21 -31.13
N GLY A 51 27.15 -3.51 -30.33
CA GLY A 51 25.97 -2.67 -30.23
C GLY A 51 24.89 -3.26 -29.34
N TRP A 52 23.83 -2.48 -29.19
CA TRP A 52 22.68 -2.84 -28.36
C TRP A 52 21.64 -3.62 -29.16
N PHE A 53 21.03 -4.63 -28.53
CA PHE A 53 19.92 -5.39 -29.09
C PHE A 53 18.91 -5.83 -28.02
N PRO A 54 17.65 -6.10 -28.37
CA PRO A 54 16.63 -6.50 -27.41
C PRO A 54 16.89 -7.90 -26.84
N ALA A 55 16.84 -8.04 -25.52
CA ALA A 55 16.96 -9.32 -24.80
C ALA A 55 15.92 -10.35 -25.25
N SER A 56 14.72 -9.90 -25.63
CA SER A 56 13.62 -10.75 -26.08
C SER A 56 13.88 -11.45 -27.43
N TYR A 57 14.93 -11.06 -28.15
CA TYR A 57 15.30 -11.64 -29.45
C TYR A 57 16.38 -12.72 -29.33
N VAL A 58 16.84 -13.01 -28.12
CA VAL A 58 17.92 -13.96 -27.86
C VAL A 58 17.58 -14.88 -26.68
N THR A 59 18.26 -16.01 -26.59
CA THR A 59 18.23 -16.87 -25.41
C THR A 59 19.65 -17.12 -24.93
N LYS A 60 19.91 -17.02 -23.62
CA LYS A 60 21.24 -17.27 -23.05
C LYS A 60 21.54 -18.77 -23.20
N VAL A 61 22.68 -19.11 -23.80
CA VAL A 61 23.10 -20.50 -23.93
C VAL A 61 23.74 -20.90 -22.61
N GLN A 62 23.02 -21.66 -21.79
CA GLN A 62 23.63 -22.31 -20.63
C GLN A 62 24.45 -23.49 -21.14
N GLU A 63 25.69 -23.60 -20.66
CA GLU A 63 26.63 -24.67 -21.01
C GLU A 63 26.26 -25.96 -20.28
N SER A 64 25.06 -26.47 -20.53
CA SER A 64 24.60 -27.79 -20.08
C SER A 64 23.29 -28.17 -20.79
N GLU A 65 23.37 -28.55 -22.06
CA GLU A 65 22.31 -29.38 -22.67
C GLU A 65 22.93 -30.45 -23.56
N VAL A 66 23.04 -31.67 -23.03
CA VAL A 66 22.77 -32.90 -23.80
C VAL A 66 22.15 -33.94 -22.86
N SER A 67 20.81 -33.94 -22.73
CA SER A 67 19.96 -35.13 -22.96
C SER A 67 18.50 -34.93 -22.50
N SER A 68 17.59 -35.08 -23.45
CA SER A 68 16.25 -35.71 -23.36
C SER A 68 15.18 -35.17 -22.38
N THR A 69 14.22 -34.45 -22.96
CA THR A 69 12.75 -34.69 -22.94
C THR A 69 12.01 -35.11 -21.64
N THR A 70 11.05 -34.25 -21.27
CA THR A 70 9.70 -34.47 -20.69
C THR A 70 9.52 -35.10 -19.29
N SER A 71 8.98 -34.34 -18.33
CA SER A 71 7.86 -34.76 -17.45
C SER A 71 7.33 -33.62 -16.55
N ASP A 72 6.02 -33.63 -16.29
CA ASP A 72 5.29 -32.69 -15.42
C ASP A 72 5.79 -32.68 -13.95
N GLU A 73 6.22 -31.52 -13.43
CA GLU A 73 6.79 -31.40 -12.07
C GLU A 73 5.73 -31.44 -10.96
N TRP A 74 5.72 -32.56 -10.23
CA TRP A 74 5.19 -32.67 -8.87
C TRP A 74 6.36 -32.68 -7.87
N ASN A 75 6.26 -31.91 -6.80
CA ASN A 75 7.31 -31.76 -5.79
C ASN A 75 6.92 -32.40 -4.46
N GLU A 76 7.84 -33.11 -3.81
CA GLU A 76 7.65 -33.73 -2.49
C GLU A 76 7.89 -32.73 -1.35
N VAL A 77 6.98 -32.64 -0.39
CA VAL A 77 7.05 -31.74 0.77
C VAL A 77 6.83 -32.52 2.07
N LYS A 78 7.69 -32.29 3.07
CA LYS A 78 7.58 -32.87 4.42
C LYS A 78 6.93 -31.90 5.40
N THR A 79 5.93 -32.36 6.14
CA THR A 79 5.30 -31.59 7.22
C THR A 79 6.21 -31.56 8.47
N PRO A 80 5.98 -30.62 9.41
CA PRO A 80 6.68 -30.59 10.70
C PRO A 80 6.47 -31.86 11.56
N THR A 81 5.41 -32.63 11.29
CA THR A 81 5.12 -33.92 11.92
C THR A 81 5.84 -35.10 11.24
N GLY A 82 6.55 -34.86 10.14
CA GLY A 82 7.35 -35.86 9.40
C GLY A 82 6.61 -36.56 8.27
N GLU A 83 5.38 -36.15 7.94
CA GLU A 83 4.55 -36.75 6.91
C GLU A 83 4.83 -36.12 5.53
N ILE A 84 4.76 -36.90 4.47
CA ILE A 84 5.10 -36.47 3.11
C ILE A 84 3.82 -36.22 2.30
N TYR A 85 3.76 -35.10 1.55
CA TYR A 85 2.72 -34.83 0.56
C TYR A 85 3.30 -34.19 -0.71
N TYR A 86 2.62 -34.37 -1.84
CA TYR A 86 3.08 -33.92 -3.16
C TYR A 86 2.32 -32.66 -3.60
N VAL A 87 3.02 -31.66 -4.12
CA VAL A 87 2.45 -30.40 -4.61
C VAL A 87 2.87 -30.17 -6.06
N ASN A 88 1.88 -29.96 -6.93
CA ASN A 88 2.12 -29.53 -8.29
C ASN A 88 2.23 -28.00 -8.32
N THR A 89 3.42 -27.48 -8.64
CA THR A 89 3.72 -26.04 -8.65
C THR A 89 3.05 -25.30 -9.82
N ARG A 90 2.59 -26.03 -10.85
CA ARG A 90 1.87 -25.45 -12.00
C ARG A 90 0.37 -25.37 -11.77
N THR A 91 -0.24 -26.35 -11.11
CA THR A 91 -1.71 -26.39 -10.92
C THR A 91 -2.18 -26.02 -9.51
N ASN A 92 -1.27 -25.76 -8.56
CA ASN A 92 -1.57 -25.55 -7.13
C ASN A 92 -2.45 -26.66 -6.51
N LYS A 93 -2.29 -27.90 -6.99
CA LYS A 93 -2.96 -29.08 -6.41
C LYS A 93 -2.01 -29.77 -5.44
N SER A 94 -2.55 -30.30 -4.36
CA SER A 94 -1.83 -31.16 -3.42
C SER A 94 -2.46 -32.54 -3.35
N SER A 95 -1.64 -33.57 -3.16
CA SER A 95 -2.06 -34.96 -2.99
C SER A 95 -1.22 -35.63 -1.91
N TRP A 96 -1.86 -36.43 -1.05
CA TRP A 96 -1.17 -37.29 -0.07
C TRP A 96 -0.71 -38.61 -0.69
N GLU A 97 -1.21 -38.95 -1.87
CA GLU A 97 -0.82 -40.12 -2.65
C GLU A 97 0.11 -39.71 -3.79
N LEU A 98 1.09 -40.57 -4.12
CA LEU A 98 2.07 -40.35 -5.18
C LEU A 98 1.38 -40.23 -6.55
N PRO A 99 1.44 -39.08 -7.23
CA PRO A 99 0.79 -38.91 -8.53
C PRO A 99 1.49 -39.70 -9.64
N ASP A 100 0.72 -40.23 -10.61
CA ASP A 100 1.22 -41.00 -11.75
C ASP A 100 2.29 -40.20 -12.52
N GLY A 101 3.55 -40.60 -12.38
CA GLY A 101 4.71 -39.92 -12.96
C GLY A 101 5.98 -39.98 -12.11
N ILE A 102 5.88 -40.30 -10.82
CA ILE A 102 7.04 -40.55 -9.95
C ILE A 102 7.13 -42.06 -9.70
N SER A 103 8.19 -42.71 -10.18
CA SER A 103 8.49 -44.11 -9.86
C SER A 103 9.47 -44.14 -8.70
N SER A 104 9.06 -44.67 -7.55
CA SER A 104 9.97 -45.09 -6.48
C SER A 104 9.86 -46.61 -6.30
N GLY A 105 11.02 -47.27 -6.33
CA GLY A 105 11.13 -48.69 -6.06
C GLY A 105 10.93 -49.01 -4.58
N ASP A 106 10.37 -50.21 -4.38
CA ASP A 106 10.28 -51.02 -3.17
C ASP A 106 9.23 -50.68 -2.10
N GLU A 107 8.67 -51.77 -1.58
CA GLU A 107 7.33 -51.97 -1.04
C GLU A 107 7.31 -52.03 0.51
N ALA A 108 6.12 -51.81 1.09
CA ALA A 108 5.66 -52.04 2.48
C ALA A 108 5.86 -50.88 3.48
N THR A 109 4.86 -50.35 4.21
CA THR A 109 3.66 -50.91 4.83
C THR A 109 2.60 -49.80 5.06
N LYS A 110 1.31 -50.09 4.87
CA LYS A 110 0.18 -49.18 5.19
C LYS A 110 -0.09 -49.10 6.70
N PRO A 111 -0.51 -47.94 7.22
CA PRO A 111 -1.73 -47.93 8.04
C PRO A 111 -2.70 -46.77 7.74
N ASN A 112 -3.98 -47.17 7.71
CA ASN A 112 -5.24 -46.46 7.96
C ASN A 112 -5.42 -44.96 7.63
N ALA A 113 -6.45 -44.70 6.81
CA ALA A 113 -6.88 -43.41 6.32
C ALA A 113 -7.58 -42.52 7.37
N THR A 114 -7.18 -41.26 7.44
CA THR A 114 -8.01 -40.12 7.88
C THR A 114 -7.82 -38.99 6.89
N GLY A 115 -8.93 -38.52 6.31
CA GLY A 115 -8.94 -37.56 5.18
C GLY A 115 -8.44 -36.14 5.54
N PRO A 116 -8.10 -35.32 4.52
CA PRO A 116 -7.50 -34.01 4.70
C PRO A 116 -8.51 -32.94 5.19
N PRO A 117 -8.03 -31.89 5.89
CA PRO A 117 -8.86 -30.78 6.35
C PRO A 117 -9.25 -29.87 5.17
N GLY A 118 -10.51 -29.97 4.74
CA GLY A 118 -11.16 -28.97 3.91
C GLY A 118 -11.89 -27.94 4.76
N LEU A 119 -11.60 -26.65 4.55
CA LEU A 119 -12.40 -25.54 5.04
C LEU A 119 -13.75 -25.53 4.29
N THR A 120 -14.74 -26.21 4.85
CA THR A 120 -16.14 -26.14 4.41
C THR A 120 -17.01 -25.72 5.59
N LEU A 121 -17.55 -24.51 5.55
CA LEU A 121 -18.56 -24.01 6.49
C LEU A 121 -19.95 -24.39 5.96
N GLU A 122 -20.52 -25.48 6.48
CA GLU A 122 -21.97 -25.72 6.44
C GLU A 122 -22.52 -25.77 7.87
N LEU A 123 -23.71 -25.18 8.02
CA LEU A 123 -24.43 -24.98 9.26
C LEU A 123 -25.35 -26.17 9.58
N THR A 124 -25.32 -26.54 10.87
CA THR A 124 -26.44 -26.90 11.79
C THR A 124 -26.46 -28.37 12.27
N PRO A 125 -27.22 -28.72 13.33
CA PRO A 125 -27.48 -28.03 14.61
C PRO A 125 -27.16 -28.95 15.81
N ASP A 126 -26.78 -28.41 16.97
CA ASP A 126 -27.46 -28.77 18.22
C ASP A 126 -26.98 -27.95 19.41
N TYR A 127 -27.97 -27.36 20.07
CA TYR A 127 -27.91 -26.55 21.26
C TYR A 127 -28.42 -27.40 22.42
N LYS A 128 -27.62 -27.56 23.48
CA LYS A 128 -28.12 -27.93 24.81
C LYS A 128 -27.64 -26.90 25.82
N ASP A 129 -28.52 -25.94 26.03
CA ASP A 129 -29.05 -25.47 27.31
C ASP A 129 -28.11 -25.53 28.53
N SER A 130 -27.66 -24.34 28.95
CA SER A 130 -27.45 -24.04 30.36
C SER A 130 -27.73 -22.55 30.58
N LYS A 131 -28.95 -22.29 31.06
CA LYS A 131 -29.41 -21.03 31.62
C LYS A 131 -28.54 -20.63 32.81
N GLU A 132 -28.10 -19.38 32.85
CA GLU A 132 -28.01 -18.66 34.12
C GLU A 132 -28.29 -17.17 33.94
N ASN A 133 -29.06 -16.66 34.90
CA ASN A 133 -29.71 -15.36 34.97
C ASN A 133 -28.72 -14.20 35.13
N ILE A 134 -28.85 -13.13 34.33
CA ILE A 134 -28.76 -11.76 34.84
C ILE A 134 -29.81 -10.90 34.13
N LYS A 135 -30.76 -10.37 34.91
CA LYS A 135 -31.81 -9.41 34.49
C LYS A 135 -31.30 -7.96 34.59
N PRO A 136 -32.00 -6.99 33.94
CA PRO A 136 -31.41 -5.76 33.41
C PRO A 136 -31.72 -4.50 34.21
N ASN A 137 -30.89 -3.47 34.05
CA ASN A 137 -31.21 -2.05 34.23
C ASN A 137 -30.02 -1.26 33.62
N SER A 138 -30.13 -0.13 32.92
CA SER A 138 -31.17 0.88 32.77
C SER A 138 -30.84 1.69 31.49
N LYS A 139 -31.86 2.33 30.91
CA LYS A 139 -31.80 3.24 29.74
C LYS A 139 -31.27 4.66 30.11
N PRO A 140 -31.08 5.58 29.14
CA PRO A 140 -29.84 6.35 28.94
C PRO A 140 -29.86 7.77 29.54
N ILE A 141 -28.67 8.35 29.72
CA ILE A 141 -28.50 9.79 29.95
C ILE A 141 -28.00 10.45 28.66
N LEU A 142 -28.83 11.35 28.16
CA LEU A 142 -28.58 12.32 27.11
C LEU A 142 -27.78 13.49 27.72
N SER A 143 -26.60 13.82 27.19
CA SER A 143 -26.01 15.15 27.39
C SER A 143 -25.48 15.68 26.07
N SER A 144 -26.13 16.75 25.63
CA SER A 144 -25.80 17.64 24.54
C SER A 144 -24.40 18.26 24.66
N SER A 145 -23.64 18.28 23.58
CA SER A 145 -22.66 19.34 23.31
C SER A 145 -22.54 19.55 21.80
N GLU A 146 -22.79 20.79 21.40
CA GLU A 146 -22.71 21.35 20.04
C GLU A 146 -21.32 21.21 19.38
N PRO A 147 -21.24 21.34 18.04
CA PRO A 147 -20.01 21.13 17.29
C PRO A 147 -19.07 22.34 17.40
N THR A 148 -17.84 22.11 17.88
CA THR A 148 -16.78 23.11 17.83
C THR A 148 -16.03 23.02 16.49
N THR A 149 -16.03 24.13 15.75
CA THR A 149 -15.26 24.40 14.53
C THR A 149 -13.77 24.06 14.70
N PRO A 150 -13.08 23.48 13.69
CA PRO A 150 -11.65 23.20 13.83
C PRO A 150 -10.83 24.49 13.64
N GLN A 151 -10.32 25.04 14.75
CA GLN A 151 -9.23 26.01 14.71
C GLN A 151 -7.92 25.34 14.27
N GLN A 152 -7.23 26.00 13.35
CA GLN A 152 -5.90 25.64 12.87
C GLN A 152 -4.88 25.66 14.02
N ASN A 153 -4.63 24.51 14.64
CA ASN A 153 -3.50 24.34 15.55
C ASN A 153 -2.21 24.17 14.74
N LYS A 154 -1.51 25.28 14.57
CA LYS A 154 -0.12 25.32 14.11
C LYS A 154 0.74 24.67 15.21
N LEU A 155 1.09 23.40 15.03
CA LEU A 155 2.07 22.69 15.85
C LEU A 155 3.45 23.29 15.57
N THR A 156 3.85 24.26 16.37
CA THR A 156 5.24 24.75 16.44
C THR A 156 6.07 23.69 17.15
N ILE A 157 6.74 22.83 16.40
CA ILE A 157 7.83 22.00 16.93
C ILE A 157 9.06 22.92 17.03
N GLN A 158 9.47 23.23 18.26
CA GLN A 158 10.77 23.89 18.52
C GLN A 158 11.89 22.89 18.15
N LEU A 159 12.48 23.06 16.96
CA LEU A 159 13.82 22.54 16.71
C LEU A 159 14.82 23.45 17.42
N THR A 160 15.45 22.94 18.47
CA THR A 160 16.66 23.53 19.06
C THR A 160 17.81 23.35 18.07
N ALA A 161 17.97 24.32 17.17
CA ALA A 161 19.21 24.52 16.46
C ALA A 161 20.26 25.07 17.43
N GLN A 162 21.26 24.25 17.80
CA GLN A 162 22.50 24.77 18.37
C GLN A 162 23.28 25.49 17.27
N SER A 163 22.94 26.76 17.01
CA SER A 163 23.78 27.68 16.25
C SER A 163 24.57 28.55 17.23
N ASN A 164 25.85 28.25 17.38
CA ASN A 164 26.78 29.03 18.17
C ASN A 164 27.24 30.25 17.33
N SER A 165 26.67 31.42 17.60
CA SER A 165 27.16 32.69 17.03
C SER A 165 26.77 33.88 17.93
N GLN A 166 27.74 34.42 18.67
CA GLN A 166 27.63 35.74 19.32
C GLN A 166 27.96 36.87 18.32
N PRO A 167 27.19 37.97 18.30
CA PRO A 167 27.63 39.24 17.75
C PRO A 167 28.12 40.20 18.86
N THR A 168 29.10 41.02 18.49
CA THR A 168 29.82 41.99 19.33
C THR A 168 29.23 43.41 19.32
N THR A 169 29.52 44.15 20.42
CA THR A 169 29.59 45.63 20.66
C THR A 169 28.33 46.38 21.16
N PRO A 170 28.44 47.53 21.89
CA PRO A 170 29.46 48.02 22.85
C PRO A 170 28.89 48.54 24.22
N MET A 171 29.80 48.92 25.13
CA MET A 171 29.60 49.35 26.55
C MET A 171 28.70 50.59 26.81
N PRO A 172 28.30 50.83 28.09
CA PRO A 172 28.95 51.93 28.84
C PRO A 172 29.26 51.70 30.36
N LYS A 173 30.41 52.27 30.78
CA LYS A 173 30.79 52.97 32.04
C LYS A 173 30.69 52.30 33.44
N SER A 174 31.87 51.95 33.97
CA SER A 174 32.50 52.15 35.32
C SER A 174 31.68 52.70 36.52
N PRO A 175 32.02 52.42 37.81
CA PRO A 175 33.41 52.38 38.34
C PRO A 175 33.79 51.31 39.41
N SER A 176 35.10 51.13 39.56
CA SER A 176 35.86 50.29 40.52
C SER A 176 35.86 50.84 41.96
N PRO A 177 36.42 50.12 42.96
CA PRO A 177 37.85 50.28 43.24
C PRO A 177 38.63 49.02 43.71
N ASN A 178 39.93 49.03 43.34
CA ASN A 178 41.14 48.54 44.03
C ASN A 178 41.21 47.15 44.68
N LEU A 179 42.20 46.33 44.27
CA LEU A 179 43.45 46.08 45.04
C LEU A 179 44.41 45.10 44.31
N SER A 180 45.62 45.61 44.01
CA SER A 180 46.97 44.99 44.06
C SER A 180 47.23 43.54 43.60
N SER A 181 48.12 43.42 42.61
CA SER A 181 48.85 42.18 42.22
C SER A 181 49.82 41.70 43.30
N PRO A 182 50.24 40.42 43.26
CA PRO A 182 51.51 40.09 42.59
C PRO A 182 51.53 38.75 41.79
N ARG A 183 52.31 38.71 40.71
CA ARG A 183 52.87 37.49 40.05
C ARG A 183 54.12 37.04 40.86
N PRO A 184 54.68 35.80 40.75
CA PRO A 184 54.79 34.95 39.55
C PRO A 184 54.61 33.42 39.78
N THR A 185 54.37 32.66 38.71
CA THR A 185 55.04 31.39 38.29
C THR A 185 54.15 30.54 37.37
N THR A 186 54.72 30.07 36.26
CA THR A 186 54.17 29.16 35.24
C THR A 186 53.87 27.77 35.78
N PRO A 187 52.92 27.01 35.18
CA PRO A 187 53.38 25.93 34.28
C PRO A 187 52.50 25.68 33.04
N ASN A 188 53.18 25.46 31.91
CA ASN A 188 52.87 24.61 30.75
C ASN A 188 51.40 24.30 30.39
N THR A 189 50.96 24.89 29.27
CA THR A 189 49.83 24.40 28.47
C THR A 189 50.35 23.50 27.35
N PRO A 190 49.88 22.24 27.20
CA PRO A 190 50.08 21.51 25.96
C PRO A 190 49.16 22.08 24.89
N GLN A 191 49.73 22.54 23.77
CA GLN A 191 48.98 22.85 22.56
C GLN A 191 48.37 21.56 21.99
N SER A 192 47.06 21.35 22.16
CA SER A 192 46.31 20.46 21.27
C SER A 192 45.75 21.28 20.11
N ASN A 193 46.40 21.20 18.96
CA ASN A 193 45.83 21.63 17.68
C ASN A 193 44.62 20.73 17.35
N GLY A 194 43.44 21.10 17.83
CA GLY A 194 42.17 20.51 17.41
C GLY A 194 41.66 21.17 16.13
N HIS A 195 42.21 20.78 14.97
CA HIS A 195 41.41 20.88 13.74
C HIS A 195 40.45 19.70 13.76
N SER A 196 39.20 19.94 14.14
CA SER A 196 38.13 18.99 13.83
C SER A 196 38.12 18.75 12.31
N PRO A 197 38.16 17.49 11.84
CA PRO A 197 38.08 17.20 10.42
C PRO A 197 36.76 17.76 9.88
N LYS A 198 36.81 18.50 8.76
CA LYS A 198 35.60 19.04 8.12
C LYS A 198 34.64 17.88 7.83
N PRO A 199 33.35 17.98 8.20
CA PRO A 199 32.38 16.94 7.92
C PRO A 199 32.31 16.70 6.41
N GLN A 200 32.47 15.44 6.01
CA GLN A 200 32.38 15.05 4.62
C GLN A 200 30.90 14.83 4.28
N ILE A 201 30.41 15.58 3.28
CA ILE A 201 29.01 15.60 2.85
C ILE A 201 28.92 14.87 1.50
N ARG A 202 27.89 14.03 1.33
CA ARG A 202 27.53 13.44 0.03
C ARG A 202 26.37 14.21 -0.58
N ILE A 203 26.42 14.46 -1.88
CA ILE A 203 25.30 15.06 -2.61
C ILE A 203 24.67 14.00 -3.49
N HIS A 204 23.36 13.81 -3.35
CA HIS A 204 22.57 12.97 -4.24
C HIS A 204 21.36 13.77 -4.73
N ASN A 205 21.19 13.90 -6.05
CA ASN A 205 20.12 14.65 -6.70
C ASN A 205 19.90 16.07 -6.14
N GLY A 206 21.00 16.75 -5.84
CA GLY A 206 21.01 18.12 -5.30
C GLY A 206 20.62 18.23 -3.83
N ILE A 207 20.58 17.12 -3.08
CA ILE A 207 20.39 17.11 -1.62
C ILE A 207 21.66 16.61 -0.95
N SER A 208 22.03 17.31 0.13
CA SER A 208 23.18 17.00 0.97
C SER A 208 22.81 16.03 2.08
N TYR A 209 23.58 14.96 2.20
CA TYR A 209 23.50 13.93 3.24
C TYR A 209 24.85 13.80 3.97
N PRO A 210 24.85 13.38 5.25
CA PRO A 210 26.08 13.04 5.96
C PRO A 210 26.79 11.82 5.33
N THR A 211 28.07 11.65 5.62
CA THR A 211 28.80 10.42 5.30
C THR A 211 28.39 9.26 6.19
N ASP A 212 28.69 8.02 5.80
CA ASP A 212 28.24 6.80 6.50
C ASP A 212 28.67 6.71 7.97
N LYS A 213 29.72 7.42 8.38
CA LYS A 213 30.15 7.49 9.78
C LYS A 213 29.24 8.41 10.60
N GLU A 214 29.02 9.63 10.11
CA GLU A 214 28.16 10.63 10.76
C GLU A 214 26.67 10.25 10.69
N ALA A 215 26.26 9.54 9.63
CA ALA A 215 24.89 9.05 9.48
C ALA A 215 24.49 8.04 10.57
N LYS A 216 25.46 7.26 11.10
CA LYS A 216 25.20 6.28 12.18
C LYS A 216 24.91 6.94 13.53
N GLU A 217 25.20 8.21 13.68
CA GLU A 217 24.99 8.98 14.91
C GLU A 217 23.69 9.81 14.87
N GLN A 218 23.03 9.88 13.73
CA GLN A 218 21.80 10.67 13.57
C GLN A 218 20.59 9.93 14.17
N SER A 219 19.95 10.54 15.16
CA SER A 219 18.70 10.02 15.73
C SER A 219 17.50 10.25 14.80
N LEU A 220 16.57 9.29 14.77
CA LEU A 220 15.28 9.43 14.08
C LEU A 220 14.44 10.56 14.71
N LEU A 221 13.58 11.18 13.90
CA LEU A 221 12.63 12.20 14.34
C LEU A 221 11.51 11.59 15.20
N GLN A 222 11.09 10.36 14.88
CA GLN A 222 10.11 9.59 15.67
C GLN A 222 10.69 8.24 16.10
N PRO A 223 11.58 8.20 17.13
CA PRO A 223 12.16 6.95 17.61
C PRO A 223 11.11 5.93 18.01
N GLY A 224 11.33 4.66 17.64
CA GLY A 224 10.40 3.56 17.93
C GLY A 224 9.17 3.49 17.02
N LYS A 225 9.07 4.36 15.99
CA LYS A 225 8.01 4.31 14.98
C LYS A 225 8.60 4.28 13.57
N PHE A 226 7.91 3.57 12.67
CA PHE A 226 8.18 3.63 11.24
C PHE A 226 7.42 4.80 10.60
N SER A 227 7.83 6.01 10.97
CA SER A 227 7.19 7.26 10.53
C SER A 227 7.55 7.62 9.08
N TYR A 228 6.60 8.15 8.32
CA TYR A 228 6.86 8.62 6.96
C TYR A 228 7.92 9.75 6.92
N CYS A 229 8.07 10.52 7.99
CA CYS A 229 9.08 11.57 8.04
C CYS A 229 10.50 11.06 8.28
N ASP A 230 10.71 9.77 8.52
CA ASP A 230 12.04 9.23 8.83
C ASP A 230 12.66 8.45 7.66
N TYR A 231 11.84 7.83 6.81
CA TYR A 231 12.32 6.80 5.86
C TYR A 231 12.20 7.19 4.37
N PHE A 232 11.67 8.36 4.05
CA PHE A 232 11.35 8.77 2.66
C PHE A 232 12.17 9.97 2.17
N TRP A 233 13.44 10.07 2.57
CA TRP A 233 14.33 11.17 2.22
C TRP A 233 15.07 11.00 0.90
N SER A 234 15.48 9.77 0.59
CA SER A 234 16.25 9.47 -0.62
C SER A 234 15.35 9.22 -1.81
N ASP A 235 15.85 9.54 -3.00
CA ASP A 235 15.16 9.21 -4.24
C ASP A 235 15.40 7.73 -4.58
N ARG A 236 14.37 7.04 -5.07
CA ARG A 236 14.47 5.68 -5.61
C ARG A 236 14.69 5.72 -7.12
N VAL A 237 15.42 4.73 -7.63
CA VAL A 237 15.58 4.51 -9.07
C VAL A 237 14.75 3.29 -9.44
N GLU A 238 13.77 3.48 -10.32
CA GLU A 238 12.89 2.42 -10.81
C GLU A 238 12.68 2.64 -12.31
N ASN A 239 12.94 1.62 -13.14
CA ASN A 239 12.85 1.69 -14.60
C ASN A 239 13.61 2.89 -15.22
N HIS A 240 14.84 3.12 -14.75
CA HIS A 240 15.67 4.27 -15.15
C HIS A 240 15.03 5.66 -14.88
N SER A 241 13.97 5.74 -14.07
CA SER A 241 13.33 6.97 -13.65
C SER A 241 13.57 7.24 -12.17
N PHE A 242 13.95 8.47 -11.85
CA PHE A 242 14.11 8.92 -10.47
C PHE A 242 12.76 9.30 -9.88
N GLN A 243 12.41 8.67 -8.77
CA GLN A 243 11.21 9.03 -8.00
C GLN A 243 11.61 9.51 -6.61
N SER A 244 11.18 10.72 -6.27
CA SER A 244 11.42 11.23 -4.91
C SER A 244 10.68 10.40 -3.87
N GLY A 245 11.24 10.30 -2.65
CA GLY A 245 10.57 9.61 -1.55
C GLY A 245 9.16 10.15 -1.27
N PHE A 246 8.93 11.45 -1.42
CA PHE A 246 7.58 12.03 -1.31
C PHE A 246 6.63 11.52 -2.39
N TYR A 247 7.10 11.35 -3.62
CA TYR A 247 6.29 10.81 -4.70
C TYR A 247 5.83 9.38 -4.40
N VAL A 248 6.67 8.58 -3.74
CA VAL A 248 6.29 7.24 -3.26
C VAL A 248 5.11 7.30 -2.30
N LEU A 249 5.17 8.19 -1.31
CA LEU A 249 4.08 8.42 -0.37
C LEU A 249 2.80 8.88 -1.09
N TYR A 250 2.94 9.83 -2.02
CA TYR A 250 1.84 10.31 -2.84
C TYR A 250 1.17 9.19 -3.65
N GLN A 251 1.95 8.30 -4.27
CA GLN A 251 1.42 7.13 -4.98
C GLN A 251 0.67 6.18 -4.05
N LYS A 252 1.19 5.94 -2.83
CA LYS A 252 0.48 5.15 -1.81
C LYS A 252 -0.89 5.74 -1.47
N MET A 253 -1.01 7.07 -1.38
CA MET A 253 -2.29 7.73 -1.14
C MET A 253 -3.26 7.58 -2.31
N LEU A 254 -2.77 7.70 -3.55
CA LEU A 254 -3.57 7.45 -4.75
C LEU A 254 -4.08 6.02 -4.82
N ALA A 255 -3.23 5.04 -4.51
CA ALA A 255 -3.62 3.63 -4.43
C ALA A 255 -4.68 3.40 -3.35
N GLY A 256 -4.53 4.00 -2.17
CA GLY A 256 -5.54 3.93 -1.10
C GLY A 256 -6.90 4.48 -1.52
N LYS A 257 -6.91 5.59 -2.26
CA LYS A 257 -8.14 6.16 -2.84
C LYS A 257 -8.77 5.24 -3.89
N GLN A 258 -7.96 4.68 -4.78
CA GLN A 258 -8.43 3.77 -5.82
C GLN A 258 -9.06 2.51 -5.21
N MET A 259 -8.44 1.97 -4.15
CA MET A 259 -8.98 0.86 -3.39
C MET A 259 -10.38 1.17 -2.80
N CYS A 260 -10.58 2.36 -2.22
CA CYS A 260 -11.92 2.75 -1.71
C CYS A 260 -12.97 2.80 -2.82
N LYS A 261 -12.60 3.23 -4.04
CA LYS A 261 -13.50 3.18 -5.21
C LYS A 261 -13.85 1.74 -5.56
N GLU A 262 -12.87 0.86 -5.66
CA GLU A 262 -13.09 -0.55 -6.02
C GLU A 262 -13.94 -1.28 -4.98
N MET A 263 -13.74 -1.00 -3.69
CA MET A 263 -14.59 -1.50 -2.61
C MET A 263 -16.03 -0.99 -2.72
N SER A 264 -16.23 0.32 -2.99
CA SER A 264 -17.56 0.89 -3.24
C SER A 264 -18.24 0.22 -4.44
N ASP A 265 -17.52 0.03 -5.55
CA ASP A 265 -18.04 -0.62 -6.75
C ASP A 265 -18.47 -2.08 -6.48
N LEU A 266 -17.71 -2.81 -5.64
CA LEU A 266 -18.10 -4.15 -5.18
C LEU A 266 -19.43 -4.11 -4.40
N PHE A 267 -19.58 -3.17 -3.46
CA PHE A 267 -20.81 -3.06 -2.68
C PHE A 267 -22.00 -2.59 -3.52
N LYS A 268 -21.80 -1.77 -4.56
CA LYS A 268 -22.85 -1.45 -5.56
C LYS A 268 -23.30 -2.69 -6.31
N ALA A 269 -22.37 -3.53 -6.75
CA ALA A 269 -22.70 -4.77 -7.44
C ALA A 269 -23.49 -5.71 -6.52
N ARG A 270 -23.06 -5.84 -5.25
CA ARG A 270 -23.79 -6.62 -4.25
C ARG A 270 -25.19 -6.05 -3.99
N GLU A 271 -25.31 -4.74 -3.84
CA GLU A 271 -26.60 -4.06 -3.67
C GLU A 271 -27.57 -4.37 -4.81
N ALA A 272 -27.10 -4.31 -6.06
CA ALA A 272 -27.92 -4.63 -7.23
C ALA A 272 -28.43 -6.08 -7.22
N LEU A 273 -27.59 -7.05 -6.81
CA LEU A 273 -27.98 -8.45 -6.65
C LEU A 273 -29.08 -8.61 -5.60
N GLU A 274 -28.95 -7.93 -4.46
CA GLU A 274 -29.94 -7.99 -3.38
C GLU A 274 -31.31 -7.42 -3.82
N VAL A 275 -31.30 -6.32 -4.58
CA VAL A 275 -32.52 -5.75 -5.18
C VAL A 275 -33.16 -6.72 -6.18
N GLN A 276 -32.35 -7.39 -7.01
CA GLN A 276 -32.86 -8.37 -7.97
C GLN A 276 -33.47 -9.58 -7.27
N TYR A 277 -32.82 -10.09 -6.22
CA TYR A 277 -33.31 -11.21 -5.43
C TYR A 277 -34.63 -10.88 -4.73
N ALA A 278 -34.73 -9.70 -4.12
CA ALA A 278 -35.97 -9.22 -3.51
C ALA A 278 -37.14 -9.17 -4.52
N LYS A 279 -36.89 -8.68 -5.74
CA LYS A 279 -37.92 -8.67 -6.81
C LYS A 279 -38.34 -10.08 -7.23
N GLY A 280 -37.39 -10.99 -7.34
CA GLY A 280 -37.66 -12.40 -7.64
C GLY A 280 -38.55 -13.05 -6.59
N LEU A 281 -38.19 -12.91 -5.30
CA LEU A 281 -39.00 -13.39 -4.18
C LEU A 281 -40.41 -12.78 -4.18
N THR A 282 -40.52 -11.47 -4.42
CA THR A 282 -41.82 -10.79 -4.52
C THR A 282 -42.69 -11.38 -5.64
N SER A 283 -42.09 -11.68 -6.79
CA SER A 283 -42.82 -12.25 -7.93
C SER A 283 -43.32 -13.67 -7.64
N ILE A 284 -42.49 -14.55 -7.08
CA ILE A 284 -42.90 -15.92 -6.75
C ILE A 284 -43.96 -15.95 -5.66
N ALA A 285 -43.85 -15.07 -4.65
CA ALA A 285 -44.79 -15.01 -3.56
C ALA A 285 -46.19 -14.54 -4.00
N ASN A 286 -46.27 -13.69 -5.03
CA ASN A 286 -47.55 -13.23 -5.59
C ASN A 286 -48.14 -14.15 -6.67
N SER A 287 -47.47 -15.26 -6.99
CA SER A 287 -47.96 -16.23 -7.98
C SER A 287 -49.25 -16.94 -7.51
N MET A 288 -49.96 -17.59 -8.45
CA MET A 288 -51.20 -18.33 -8.13
C MET A 288 -50.99 -19.80 -7.72
N HIS A 289 -49.75 -20.24 -7.50
CA HIS A 289 -49.47 -21.63 -7.15
C HIS A 289 -50.24 -22.07 -5.90
N ALA A 290 -50.96 -23.19 -6.05
CA ALA A 290 -51.82 -23.80 -5.02
C ALA A 290 -52.82 -22.84 -4.34
N ALA A 291 -53.31 -21.83 -5.07
CA ALA A 291 -54.26 -20.85 -4.53
C ALA A 291 -55.64 -21.45 -4.15
N GLN A 292 -55.97 -22.63 -4.68
CA GLN A 292 -57.22 -23.33 -4.34
C GLN A 292 -57.16 -24.13 -3.03
N GLU A 293 -55.98 -24.29 -2.42
CA GLU A 293 -55.83 -25.08 -1.19
C GLU A 293 -56.57 -24.37 -0.03
N GLY A 294 -57.34 -25.15 0.74
CA GLY A 294 -58.23 -24.63 1.77
C GLY A 294 -57.92 -25.21 3.15
N GLY A 295 -58.73 -24.85 4.14
CA GLY A 295 -58.56 -25.34 5.51
C GLY A 295 -57.29 -24.82 6.18
N THR A 296 -56.84 -25.53 7.21
CA THR A 296 -55.63 -25.23 7.95
C THR A 296 -54.37 -25.41 7.11
N LEU A 297 -54.33 -26.38 6.19
CA LEU A 297 -53.23 -26.53 5.24
C LEU A 297 -53.11 -25.34 4.28
N GLY A 298 -54.24 -24.84 3.76
CA GLY A 298 -54.29 -23.65 2.93
C GLY A 298 -53.78 -22.39 3.64
N GLU A 299 -54.13 -22.20 4.91
CA GLU A 299 -53.58 -21.10 5.73
C GLU A 299 -52.06 -21.25 5.94
N THR A 300 -51.56 -22.46 6.19
CA THR A 300 -50.11 -22.72 6.26
C THR A 300 -49.40 -22.38 4.94
N TRP A 301 -49.98 -22.78 3.81
CA TRP A 301 -49.44 -22.44 2.48
C TRP A 301 -49.41 -20.93 2.24
N LYS A 302 -50.46 -20.20 2.65
CA LYS A 302 -50.50 -18.74 2.58
C LYS A 302 -49.34 -18.11 3.38
N GLN A 303 -48.99 -18.67 4.53
CA GLN A 303 -47.88 -18.17 5.34
C GLN A 303 -46.50 -18.47 4.75
N VAL A 304 -46.34 -19.56 4.00
CA VAL A 304 -45.12 -19.77 3.20
C VAL A 304 -44.94 -18.64 2.18
N LYS A 305 -46.01 -18.22 1.53
CA LYS A 305 -45.98 -17.09 0.57
C LYS A 305 -45.73 -15.75 1.27
N GLU A 306 -46.37 -15.50 2.42
CA GLU A 306 -46.13 -14.30 3.22
C GLU A 306 -44.68 -14.23 3.73
N ALA A 307 -44.11 -15.35 4.15
CA ALA A 307 -42.70 -15.46 4.54
C ALA A 307 -41.75 -15.08 3.39
N ALA A 308 -42.04 -15.51 2.15
CA ALA A 308 -41.27 -15.10 0.98
C ALA A 308 -41.39 -13.58 0.68
N LEU A 309 -42.57 -12.97 0.90
CA LEU A 309 -42.72 -11.50 0.81
C LEU A 309 -41.92 -10.78 1.89
N GLN A 310 -41.94 -11.30 3.12
CA GLN A 310 -41.18 -10.74 4.22
C GLN A 310 -39.68 -10.86 3.98
N GLU A 311 -39.20 -11.99 3.46
CA GLU A 311 -37.80 -12.15 3.05
C GLU A 311 -37.43 -11.18 1.93
N ALA A 312 -38.28 -11.01 0.91
CA ALA A 312 -38.07 -10.00 -0.13
C ALA A 312 -37.87 -8.59 0.46
N LYS A 313 -38.72 -8.21 1.42
CA LYS A 313 -38.61 -6.92 2.12
C LYS A 313 -37.30 -6.80 2.90
N LEU A 314 -36.87 -7.85 3.60
CA LEU A 314 -35.59 -7.87 4.31
C LEU A 314 -34.39 -7.66 3.37
N HIS A 315 -34.39 -8.32 2.22
CA HIS A 315 -33.35 -8.14 1.20
C HIS A 315 -33.36 -6.72 0.62
N GLN A 316 -34.53 -6.14 0.36
CA GLN A 316 -34.66 -4.76 -0.10
C GLN A 316 -34.18 -3.74 0.94
N GLU A 317 -34.50 -3.95 2.23
CA GLU A 317 -33.99 -3.13 3.34
C GLU A 317 -32.47 -3.26 3.49
N PHE A 318 -31.93 -4.47 3.40
CA PHE A 318 -30.49 -4.72 3.45
C PHE A 318 -29.77 -4.01 2.30
N ALA A 319 -30.28 -4.09 1.07
CA ALA A 319 -29.75 -3.37 -0.08
C ALA A 319 -29.70 -1.85 0.18
N ASN A 320 -30.77 -1.28 0.74
CA ASN A 320 -30.81 0.15 1.04
C ASN A 320 -29.77 0.55 2.09
N LYS A 321 -29.63 -0.24 3.17
CA LYS A 321 -28.59 0.00 4.18
C LYS A 321 -27.18 -0.19 3.63
N LEU A 322 -26.97 -1.20 2.78
CA LEU A 322 -25.69 -1.41 2.12
C LEU A 322 -25.27 -0.18 1.30
N ARG A 323 -26.21 0.39 0.56
CA ARG A 323 -26.01 1.64 -0.18
C ARG A 323 -25.66 2.82 0.74
N SER A 324 -26.48 3.07 1.76
CA SER A 324 -26.36 4.30 2.57
C SER A 324 -25.27 4.24 3.64
N GLU A 325 -25.01 3.08 4.22
CA GLU A 325 -24.17 2.90 5.42
C GLU A 325 -22.82 2.24 5.13
N VAL A 326 -22.60 1.70 3.93
CA VAL A 326 -21.35 1.02 3.55
C VAL A 326 -20.77 1.61 2.26
N GLU A 327 -21.53 1.56 1.18
CA GLU A 327 -21.09 2.00 -0.14
C GLU A 327 -20.83 3.52 -0.19
N ARG A 328 -21.81 4.34 0.20
CA ARG A 328 -21.70 5.80 0.17
C ARG A 328 -20.55 6.33 1.05
N PRO A 329 -20.35 5.86 2.30
CA PRO A 329 -19.18 6.27 3.09
C PRO A 329 -17.84 6.02 2.38
N LEU A 330 -17.65 4.88 1.71
CA LEU A 330 -16.42 4.61 0.93
C LEU A 330 -16.27 5.58 -0.26
N GLN A 331 -17.39 5.96 -0.88
CA GLN A 331 -17.40 6.95 -1.97
C GLN A 331 -17.07 8.36 -1.48
N ASP A 332 -17.58 8.78 -0.32
CA ASP A 332 -17.34 10.11 0.24
C ASP A 332 -15.86 10.29 0.62
N GLN A 333 -15.24 9.28 1.23
CA GLN A 333 -13.81 9.29 1.56
C GLN A 333 -12.91 9.52 0.33
N LYS A 334 -13.31 8.99 -0.83
CA LYS A 334 -12.55 9.13 -2.08
C LYS A 334 -12.51 10.59 -2.55
N GLU A 335 -13.58 11.36 -2.37
CA GLU A 335 -13.66 12.73 -2.88
C GLU A 335 -12.90 13.73 -1.98
N GLU A 336 -12.96 13.55 -0.65
CA GLU A 336 -12.27 14.43 0.30
C GLU A 336 -10.74 14.42 0.12
N ALA A 337 -10.14 13.26 -0.12
CA ALA A 337 -8.68 13.14 -0.26
C ALA A 337 -8.09 13.71 -1.58
N LYS A 338 -8.91 13.99 -2.61
CA LYS A 338 -8.42 14.27 -3.97
C LYS A 338 -7.75 15.65 -4.11
N LYS A 339 -8.36 16.69 -3.53
CA LYS A 339 -7.94 18.07 -3.76
C LYS A 339 -6.68 18.40 -2.97
N ASP A 340 -6.65 17.99 -1.71
CA ASP A 340 -5.57 18.31 -0.79
C ASP A 340 -4.28 17.59 -1.16
N LEU A 341 -4.38 16.32 -1.57
CA LEU A 341 -3.23 15.52 -2.00
C LEU A 341 -2.53 16.11 -3.24
N LYS A 342 -3.30 16.62 -4.21
CA LYS A 342 -2.73 17.29 -5.40
C LYS A 342 -1.97 18.56 -5.04
N LYS A 343 -2.55 19.38 -4.15
CA LYS A 343 -1.93 20.63 -3.70
C LYS A 343 -0.61 20.34 -2.98
N LEU A 344 -0.59 19.33 -2.11
CA LEU A 344 0.60 18.91 -1.37
C LEU A 344 1.72 18.42 -2.30
N SER A 345 1.38 17.59 -3.28
CA SER A 345 2.35 17.09 -4.27
C SER A 345 2.93 18.20 -5.16
N ALA A 346 2.10 19.15 -5.60
CA ALA A 346 2.57 20.26 -6.41
C ALA A 346 3.55 21.14 -5.62
N GLY A 347 3.18 21.52 -4.40
CA GLY A 347 4.04 22.31 -3.50
C GLY A 347 5.38 21.63 -3.23
N MET A 348 5.37 20.34 -2.93
CA MET A 348 6.60 19.58 -2.68
C MET A 348 7.51 19.51 -3.92
N SER A 349 6.93 19.23 -5.09
CA SER A 349 7.66 19.22 -6.36
C SER A 349 8.32 20.57 -6.63
N ASP A 350 7.59 21.67 -6.42
CA ASP A 350 8.09 23.01 -6.71
C ASP A 350 9.22 23.41 -5.76
N ILE A 351 9.09 23.16 -4.46
CA ILE A 351 10.16 23.40 -3.49
C ILE A 351 11.39 22.55 -3.84
N ARG A 352 11.21 21.28 -4.21
CA ARG A 352 12.34 20.40 -4.56
C ARG A 352 13.07 20.87 -5.83
N LYS A 353 12.35 21.38 -6.83
CA LYS A 353 12.95 22.04 -8.01
C LYS A 353 13.78 23.26 -7.61
N GLN A 354 13.28 24.09 -6.69
CA GLN A 354 14.02 25.25 -6.20
C GLN A 354 15.32 24.84 -5.49
N VAL A 355 15.29 23.79 -4.66
CA VAL A 355 16.52 23.28 -4.02
C VAL A 355 17.56 22.87 -5.07
N HIS A 356 17.14 22.15 -6.11
CA HIS A 356 18.03 21.72 -7.19
C HIS A 356 18.65 22.91 -7.94
N ILE A 357 17.84 23.93 -8.27
CA ILE A 357 18.32 25.16 -8.93
C ILE A 357 19.36 25.89 -8.07
N LYS A 358 19.11 26.02 -6.75
CA LYS A 358 20.07 26.67 -5.83
C LYS A 358 21.36 25.86 -5.70
N TYR A 359 21.26 24.53 -5.66
CA TYR A 359 22.42 23.65 -5.67
C TYR A 359 23.28 23.83 -6.93
N GLN A 360 22.66 23.80 -8.12
CA GLN A 360 23.37 24.05 -9.38
C GLN A 360 24.00 25.45 -9.44
N GLY A 361 23.36 26.45 -8.82
CA GLY A 361 23.93 27.79 -8.66
C GLY A 361 25.20 27.79 -7.80
N ALA A 362 25.17 27.12 -6.65
CA ALA A 362 26.32 26.99 -5.76
C ALA A 362 27.48 26.21 -6.43
N GLU A 363 27.20 25.13 -7.15
CA GLU A 363 28.25 24.36 -7.83
C GLU A 363 28.91 25.17 -8.95
N ARG A 364 28.14 25.96 -9.71
CA ARG A 364 28.70 26.91 -10.70
C ARG A 364 29.59 27.97 -10.05
N ALA A 365 29.14 28.57 -8.95
CA ALA A 365 29.95 29.57 -8.22
C ALA A 365 31.26 28.96 -7.68
N LYS A 366 31.23 27.70 -7.25
CA LYS A 366 32.41 26.95 -6.79
C LYS A 366 33.37 26.66 -7.94
N GLN A 367 32.88 26.23 -9.09
CA GLN A 367 33.71 26.02 -10.29
C GLN A 367 34.41 27.32 -10.72
N LEU A 368 33.68 28.44 -10.74
CA LEU A 368 34.23 29.76 -11.04
C LEU A 368 35.28 30.19 -10.01
N LEU A 369 35.07 29.92 -8.71
CA LEU A 369 36.08 30.22 -7.69
C LEU A 369 37.37 29.43 -7.92
N LEU A 370 37.27 28.13 -8.27
CA LEU A 370 38.43 27.32 -8.61
C LEU A 370 39.18 27.87 -9.83
N GLU A 371 38.47 28.32 -10.86
CA GLU A 371 39.07 28.97 -12.03
C GLU A 371 39.79 30.28 -11.65
N ARG A 372 39.17 31.13 -10.82
CA ARG A 372 39.80 32.36 -10.31
C ARG A 372 41.03 32.07 -9.45
N GLY A 373 41.02 30.98 -8.69
CA GLY A 373 42.17 30.49 -7.93
C GLY A 373 43.35 30.14 -8.83
N ARG A 374 43.11 29.39 -9.91
CA ARG A 374 44.14 29.05 -10.91
C ARG A 374 44.70 30.28 -11.62
N ASP A 375 43.84 31.24 -11.99
CA ASP A 375 44.27 32.52 -12.61
C ASP A 375 45.16 33.34 -11.65
N LEU A 376 44.81 33.38 -10.36
CA LEU A 376 45.60 34.06 -9.34
C LEU A 376 46.96 33.36 -9.16
N GLU A 377 46.99 32.04 -9.07
CA GLU A 377 48.21 31.25 -8.93
C GLU A 377 49.13 31.40 -10.14
N MET A 378 48.58 31.34 -11.36
CA MET A 378 49.31 31.58 -12.61
C MET A 378 49.97 32.97 -12.63
N LYS A 379 49.24 34.02 -12.19
CA LYS A 379 49.76 35.39 -12.13
C LYS A 379 50.80 35.59 -11.03
N MET A 380 50.67 34.87 -9.92
CA MET A 380 51.63 34.93 -8.81
C MET A 380 52.97 34.26 -9.17
N ASN A 381 52.93 33.19 -9.98
CA ASN A 381 54.10 32.40 -10.34
C ASN A 381 54.80 32.86 -11.63
N SER A 382 54.26 33.86 -12.34
CA SER A 382 54.81 34.34 -13.62
C SER A 382 55.48 35.71 -13.45
N PRO A 383 56.76 35.85 -13.85
CA PRO A 383 57.47 37.13 -13.77
C PRO A 383 56.98 38.19 -14.78
N LYS A 384 56.06 37.82 -15.69
CA LYS A 384 55.48 38.73 -16.70
C LYS A 384 54.36 39.62 -16.13
N HIS A 385 53.82 39.31 -14.96
CA HIS A 385 52.69 40.03 -14.38
C HIS A 385 53.14 40.97 -13.27
N THR A 386 52.53 42.16 -13.22
CA THR A 386 52.87 43.18 -12.22
C THR A 386 52.22 42.86 -10.87
N LYS A 387 52.71 43.49 -9.79
CA LYS A 387 52.06 43.42 -8.46
C LYS A 387 50.60 43.90 -8.51
N GLU A 388 50.28 44.84 -9.40
CA GLU A 388 48.92 45.34 -9.59
C GLU A 388 48.00 44.28 -10.23
N ASP A 389 48.50 43.54 -11.22
CA ASP A 389 47.77 42.44 -11.86
C ASP A 389 47.42 41.32 -10.88
N VAL A 390 48.36 40.95 -10.01
CA VAL A 390 48.16 39.96 -8.94
C VAL A 390 47.12 40.44 -7.95
N ASN A 391 47.20 41.71 -7.50
CA ASN A 391 46.21 42.29 -6.59
C ASN A 391 44.80 42.35 -7.20
N LYS A 392 44.68 42.61 -8.51
CA LYS A 392 43.41 42.60 -9.23
C LYS A 392 42.82 41.20 -9.32
N ALA A 393 43.64 40.18 -9.61
CA ALA A 393 43.22 38.77 -9.60
C ALA A 393 42.78 38.33 -8.20
N LYS A 394 43.51 38.73 -7.15
CA LYS A 394 43.16 38.44 -5.75
C LYS A 394 41.81 39.04 -5.37
N LYS A 395 41.55 40.31 -5.70
CA LYS A 395 40.25 40.95 -5.46
C LYS A 395 39.11 40.20 -6.16
N LYS A 396 39.30 39.76 -7.41
CA LYS A 396 38.30 38.95 -8.13
C LYS A 396 38.05 37.60 -7.45
N SER A 397 39.10 36.92 -6.98
CA SER A 397 38.95 35.66 -6.25
C SER A 397 38.22 35.84 -4.92
N ILE A 398 38.49 36.91 -4.16
CA ILE A 398 37.79 37.22 -2.91
C ILE A 398 36.31 37.48 -3.19
N LYS A 399 35.99 38.33 -4.17
CA LYS A 399 34.61 38.59 -4.59
C LYS A 399 33.87 37.31 -4.99
N GLN A 400 34.52 36.41 -5.75
CA GLN A 400 33.91 35.14 -6.14
C GLN A 400 33.68 34.21 -4.93
N ALA A 401 34.52 34.28 -3.89
CA ALA A 401 34.33 33.52 -2.65
C ALA A 401 33.12 34.04 -1.85
N GLU A 402 32.89 35.36 -1.83
CA GLU A 402 31.67 35.97 -1.26
C GLU A 402 30.42 35.50 -2.02
N GLU A 403 30.46 35.49 -3.35
CA GLU A 403 29.36 34.99 -4.18
C GLU A 403 29.05 33.50 -3.92
N LEU A 404 30.08 32.65 -3.77
CA LEU A 404 29.89 31.25 -3.39
C LEU A 404 29.26 31.13 -2.00
N THR A 405 29.71 31.95 -1.04
CA THR A 405 29.15 31.97 0.31
C THR A 405 27.66 32.28 0.28
N HIS A 406 27.24 33.32 -0.45
CA HIS A 406 25.83 33.65 -0.63
C HIS A 406 25.05 32.54 -1.36
N ALA A 407 25.63 31.91 -2.37
CA ALA A 407 24.98 30.82 -3.11
C ALA A 407 24.76 29.57 -2.23
N VAL A 408 25.74 29.20 -1.40
CA VAL A 408 25.64 28.10 -0.44
C VAL A 408 24.62 28.39 0.65
N GLU A 409 24.57 29.63 1.14
CA GLU A 409 23.57 30.05 2.12
C GLU A 409 22.15 30.01 1.54
N ALA A 410 21.95 30.50 0.32
CA ALA A 410 20.67 30.40 -0.37
C ALA A 410 20.23 28.94 -0.61
N TYR A 411 21.17 28.05 -0.94
CA TYR A 411 20.91 26.60 -1.03
C TYR A 411 20.49 26.04 0.33
N ASN A 412 21.23 26.33 1.40
CA ASN A 412 20.94 25.80 2.74
C ASN A 412 19.58 26.29 3.26
N GLN A 413 19.23 27.56 3.06
CA GLN A 413 17.92 28.11 3.44
C GLN A 413 16.79 27.41 2.68
N THR A 414 16.94 27.22 1.36
CA THR A 414 15.91 26.55 0.53
C THR A 414 15.80 25.06 0.89
N ARG A 415 16.92 24.39 1.14
CA ARG A 415 16.95 22.97 1.56
C ARG A 415 16.36 22.79 2.95
N GLN A 416 16.58 23.73 3.87
CA GLN A 416 15.96 23.70 5.20
C GLN A 416 14.45 23.89 5.11
N HIS A 417 13.99 24.83 4.29
CA HIS A 417 12.55 25.00 4.03
C HIS A 417 11.92 23.74 3.42
N TRP A 418 12.59 23.11 2.44
CA TRP A 418 12.18 21.81 1.90
C TRP A 418 12.11 20.73 2.97
N PHE A 419 13.12 20.65 3.84
CA PHE A 419 13.16 19.66 4.92
C PHE A 419 11.95 19.81 5.86
N GLU A 420 11.67 21.02 6.32
CA GLU A 420 10.53 21.31 7.20
C GLU A 420 9.19 20.96 6.54
N GLU A 421 8.98 21.38 5.30
CA GLU A 421 7.77 21.05 4.54
C GLU A 421 7.66 19.54 4.27
N MET A 422 8.78 18.84 4.07
CA MET A 422 8.80 17.38 3.86
C MET A 422 8.41 16.64 5.14
N VAL A 423 8.92 17.05 6.31
CA VAL A 423 8.51 16.49 7.61
C VAL A 423 7.02 16.70 7.84
N THR A 424 6.53 17.94 7.72
CA THR A 424 5.12 18.24 8.03
C THR A 424 4.18 17.55 7.04
N SER A 425 4.48 17.60 5.75
CA SER A 425 3.67 16.97 4.71
C SER A 425 3.62 15.46 4.84
N SER A 426 4.75 14.80 5.14
CA SER A 426 4.79 13.34 5.32
C SER A 426 3.99 12.88 6.54
N LEU A 427 4.06 13.61 7.66
CA LEU A 427 3.22 13.35 8.85
C LEU A 427 1.72 13.55 8.58
N VAL A 428 1.36 14.55 7.76
CA VAL A 428 -0.02 14.74 7.31
C VAL A 428 -0.48 13.53 6.49
N LEU A 429 0.33 13.04 5.55
CA LEU A 429 0.01 11.84 4.77
C LEU A 429 -0.11 10.58 5.65
N GLU A 430 0.76 10.42 6.64
CA GLU A 430 0.70 9.31 7.59
C GLU A 430 -0.63 9.32 8.37
N ARG A 431 -1.00 10.49 8.92
CA ARG A 431 -2.27 10.66 9.64
C ARG A 431 -3.48 10.34 8.74
N HIS A 432 -3.45 10.80 7.49
CA HIS A 432 -4.51 10.49 6.53
C HIS A 432 -4.63 9.00 6.24
N GLU A 433 -3.50 8.30 6.08
CA GLU A 433 -3.52 6.86 5.83
C GLU A 433 -4.08 6.08 7.04
N VAL A 434 -3.66 6.44 8.25
CA VAL A 434 -4.20 5.82 9.48
C VAL A 434 -5.71 6.06 9.59
N ALA A 435 -6.16 7.30 9.38
CA ALA A 435 -7.58 7.64 9.43
C ALA A 435 -8.39 6.89 8.36
N ARG A 436 -7.84 6.75 7.15
CA ARG A 436 -8.45 5.99 6.06
C ARG A 436 -8.60 4.51 6.44
N ILE A 437 -7.55 3.89 6.97
CA ILE A 437 -7.57 2.48 7.39
C ILE A 437 -8.61 2.23 8.47
N GLU A 438 -8.64 3.05 9.52
CA GLU A 438 -9.62 2.90 10.61
C GLU A 438 -11.06 3.12 10.13
N SER A 439 -11.29 4.06 9.23
CA SER A 439 -12.61 4.29 8.66
C SER A 439 -13.07 3.13 7.76
N VAL A 440 -12.20 2.60 6.88
CA VAL A 440 -12.51 1.41 6.07
C VAL A 440 -12.81 0.21 6.96
N LYS A 441 -12.02 -0.02 8.00
CA LYS A 441 -12.25 -1.07 9.00
C LYS A 441 -13.61 -0.91 9.68
N SER A 442 -13.99 0.31 10.08
CA SER A 442 -15.30 0.62 10.65
C SER A 442 -16.44 0.28 9.68
N VAL A 443 -16.31 0.67 8.41
CA VAL A 443 -17.29 0.36 7.36
C VAL A 443 -17.44 -1.17 7.16
N LEU A 444 -16.34 -1.91 7.13
CA LEU A 444 -16.36 -3.37 6.97
C LEU A 444 -16.97 -4.07 8.19
N ALA A 445 -16.68 -3.59 9.40
CA ALA A 445 -17.31 -4.09 10.62
C ALA A 445 -18.83 -3.85 10.61
N HIS A 446 -19.25 -2.67 10.13
CA HIS A 446 -20.66 -2.34 9.98
C HIS A 446 -21.35 -3.23 8.94
N TYR A 447 -20.69 -3.50 7.80
CA TYR A 447 -21.18 -4.46 6.81
C TYR A 447 -21.39 -5.86 7.40
N ALA A 448 -20.42 -6.37 8.18
CA ALA A 448 -20.55 -7.64 8.87
C ALA A 448 -21.74 -7.65 9.85
N LYS A 449 -21.98 -6.53 10.55
CA LYS A 449 -23.14 -6.36 11.43
C LYS A 449 -24.46 -6.42 10.66
N LEU A 450 -24.55 -5.76 9.51
CA LEU A 450 -25.73 -5.81 8.65
C LEU A 450 -26.05 -7.24 8.18
N LEU A 451 -25.02 -8.04 7.87
CA LEU A 451 -25.20 -9.46 7.51
C LEU A 451 -25.76 -10.28 8.69
N GLN A 452 -25.21 -10.10 9.89
CA GLN A 452 -25.67 -10.81 11.08
C GLN A 452 -27.13 -10.46 11.43
N ASP A 453 -27.48 -9.18 11.36
CA ASP A 453 -28.83 -8.70 11.64
C ASP A 453 -29.83 -9.23 10.60
N SER A 454 -29.43 -9.28 9.32
CA SER A 454 -30.24 -9.87 8.24
C SER A 454 -30.49 -11.36 8.48
N ALA A 455 -29.46 -12.14 8.82
CA ALA A 455 -29.58 -13.57 9.11
C ALA A 455 -30.54 -13.85 10.28
N THR A 456 -30.45 -13.04 11.34
CA THR A 456 -31.33 -13.17 12.52
C THR A 456 -32.80 -12.95 12.15
N LYS A 457 -33.10 -11.93 11.34
CA LYS A 457 -34.47 -11.66 10.87
C LYS A 457 -34.99 -12.74 9.91
N ARG A 458 -34.12 -13.30 9.05
CA ARG A 458 -34.49 -14.42 8.18
C ARG A 458 -34.90 -15.64 8.99
N HIS A 459 -34.14 -15.97 10.04
CA HIS A 459 -34.48 -17.07 10.95
C HIS A 459 -35.86 -16.90 11.58
N GLN A 460 -36.18 -15.70 12.08
CA GLN A 460 -37.51 -15.37 12.63
C GLN A 460 -38.64 -15.56 11.62
N THR A 461 -38.37 -15.35 10.32
CA THR A 461 -39.36 -15.54 9.25
C THR A 461 -39.66 -17.03 9.05
N CYS A 462 -38.66 -17.90 9.19
CA CYS A 462 -38.86 -19.35 9.14
C CYS A 462 -39.69 -19.88 10.32
N ASP A 463 -39.49 -19.35 11.53
CA ASP A 463 -40.22 -19.78 12.73
C ASP A 463 -41.74 -19.63 12.58
N VAL A 464 -42.21 -18.61 11.85
CA VAL A 464 -43.64 -18.39 11.58
C VAL A 464 -44.25 -19.54 10.78
N ILE A 465 -43.51 -20.08 9.80
CA ILE A 465 -43.96 -21.24 9.01
C ILE A 465 -44.05 -22.47 9.91
N VAL A 466 -43.03 -22.70 10.74
CA VAL A 466 -42.99 -23.84 11.68
C VAL A 466 -44.19 -23.79 12.64
N GLN A 467 -44.56 -22.60 13.12
CA GLN A 467 -45.74 -22.43 13.97
C GLN A 467 -47.06 -22.81 13.26
N HIS A 468 -47.21 -22.49 11.97
CA HIS A 468 -48.41 -22.83 11.21
C HIS A 468 -48.46 -24.32 10.84
N LEU A 469 -47.31 -24.92 10.53
CA LEU A 469 -47.20 -26.36 10.34
C LEU A 469 -47.66 -27.12 11.60
N ALA A 470 -47.32 -26.63 12.79
CA ALA A 470 -47.70 -27.27 14.05
C ALA A 470 -49.21 -27.28 14.33
N ILE A 471 -49.99 -26.37 13.72
CA ILE A 471 -51.45 -26.29 13.89
C ILE A 471 -52.24 -26.84 12.69
N THR A 472 -51.53 -27.37 11.68
CA THR A 472 -52.17 -27.98 10.50
C THR A 472 -52.80 -29.32 10.89
N ASP A 473 -54.10 -29.49 10.61
CA ASP A 473 -54.91 -30.61 11.10
C ASP A 473 -55.75 -31.22 9.96
N ALA A 474 -55.38 -32.44 9.57
CA ALA A 474 -56.03 -33.15 8.48
C ALA A 474 -57.48 -33.56 8.79
N ASP A 475 -57.80 -33.87 10.05
CA ASP A 475 -59.15 -34.27 10.44
C ASP A 475 -60.10 -33.07 10.40
N LYS A 476 -59.64 -31.93 10.90
CA LYS A 476 -60.36 -30.66 10.83
C LYS A 476 -60.59 -30.21 9.39
N ASP A 477 -59.58 -30.33 8.53
CA ASP A 477 -59.69 -29.96 7.12
C ASP A 477 -60.66 -30.87 6.36
N ARG A 478 -60.59 -32.19 6.59
CA ARG A 478 -61.56 -33.15 6.06
C ARG A 478 -62.98 -32.82 6.50
N GLU A 479 -63.17 -32.52 7.79
CA GLU A 479 -64.48 -32.16 8.33
C GLU A 479 -65.03 -30.88 7.68
N LEU A 480 -64.21 -29.83 7.57
CA LEU A 480 -64.57 -28.57 6.92
C LEU A 480 -65.01 -28.80 5.47
N TRP A 481 -64.27 -29.62 4.72
CA TRP A 481 -64.61 -29.92 3.33
C TRP A 481 -65.90 -30.73 3.20
N VAL A 482 -66.08 -31.78 4.01
CA VAL A 482 -67.31 -32.61 4.00
C VAL A 482 -68.53 -31.76 4.39
N ARG A 483 -68.43 -30.91 5.42
CA ARG A 483 -69.53 -30.02 5.82
C ARG A 483 -69.99 -29.10 4.70
N LYS A 484 -69.05 -28.62 3.86
CA LYS A 484 -69.34 -27.73 2.74
C LYS A 484 -69.90 -28.45 1.51
N ASN A 485 -69.47 -29.71 1.27
CA ASN A 485 -69.72 -30.40 -0.01
C ASN A 485 -70.54 -31.70 0.10
N ALA A 486 -71.02 -32.07 1.30
CA ALA A 486 -71.81 -33.29 1.48
C ALA A 486 -73.10 -33.28 0.63
N THR A 487 -73.38 -34.40 -0.03
CA THR A 487 -74.56 -34.57 -0.91
C THR A 487 -75.73 -35.28 -0.22
N GLY A 488 -75.52 -35.82 0.97
CA GLY A 488 -76.54 -36.53 1.75
C GLY A 488 -75.91 -37.39 2.84
N LYS A 489 -76.64 -37.62 3.93
CA LYS A 489 -76.22 -38.50 5.04
C LYS A 489 -76.95 -39.85 5.04
N VAL A 490 -78.04 -39.95 4.28
CA VAL A 490 -78.88 -41.15 4.22
C VAL A 490 -78.22 -42.16 3.29
N LYS A 491 -78.04 -43.38 3.79
CA LYS A 491 -77.55 -44.49 2.99
C LYS A 491 -78.70 -45.10 2.19
N PRO A 492 -78.49 -45.56 0.95
CA PRO A 492 -79.48 -46.37 0.24
C PRO A 492 -79.88 -47.60 1.07
N VAL A 493 -81.14 -48.02 0.96
CA VAL A 493 -81.70 -49.22 1.59
C VAL A 493 -82.23 -50.18 0.53
N ASP A 494 -82.34 -51.45 0.88
CA ASP A 494 -82.86 -52.47 -0.03
C ASP A 494 -84.35 -52.21 -0.35
N LEU A 495 -84.72 -52.51 -1.60
CA LEU A 495 -86.11 -52.50 -2.03
C LEU A 495 -86.85 -53.69 -1.41
N VAL A 496 -87.89 -53.43 -0.63
CA VAL A 496 -88.75 -54.47 -0.07
C VAL A 496 -89.89 -54.76 -1.06
N VAL A 497 -90.09 -56.04 -1.41
CA VAL A 497 -91.14 -56.52 -2.34
C VAL A 497 -92.27 -57.17 -1.56
#